data_AF-A0AAJ6V062-F1
#
_entry.id   AF-A0AAJ6V062-F1
#
_cell.length_a   1.000
_cell.length_b   1.000
_cell.length_c   1.000
_cell.angle_alpha   90.00
_cell.angle_beta   90.00
_cell.angle_gamma   90.00
#
_symmetry.space_group_name_H-M   'P 1'
#
loop_
_entity.id
_entity.type
_entity.pdbx_description
1 polymer ?
#
loop_
_entity_poly.entity_id
_entity_poly.type
_entity_poly.pdbx_seq_one_letter_code
_entity_poly.pdbx_strand_id
1 'polypeptide(L)'
;MMEESESRKQTLLSSLESAGILIPDNVTSIGDLSPETFVSICAQCVNLIDQTASLPTTLPDAAIDKLKMCADMGLAIKRLGFIGDMSYIKLLYPSEDDLHKLTRFLVERLTESTRPVKIAEVKDVNARGKTKEGGSNIGGTLDLNHQREKLEDPSLHNAVPEAEEIRFIGLSRQNPGKAKLPPFFYGELFDEEGKPGRDLFGNEETAATGDDKDVQKSISIKEKPSMVIIEKELRNEEKVLTEEVTAKTSELQHLEEELELLKAATEMAFGDQNSIDFCFEQLKEQVDAKRCNITELKSQWDAFRMPLEDKKRNLEESLYANIPDSQEKLQKLRELEHEKQLVLSEITKREEEHSKLSADLEKQPKLPSRTSYIERIKEITKSSQKQDADIKRILKETRELQLESNSIQDRLHRTYAVLDEVVCREAKRDPVVRKAYSLLTSLHDFFGQISEKILTTDRISREMTELEKKLAAMASRSLNVDKLQADLDAIVKENECLELRLAENP
;
A
#
# COMPACT_ATOMS: atom_id res chain seq x y z
N MET A 1 -25.95 38.02 -10.97
CA MET A 1 -24.95 36.95 -11.20
C MET A 1 -25.54 35.55 -11.23
N MET A 2 -26.73 35.27 -10.65
CA MET A 2 -27.35 33.94 -10.74
C MET A 2 -28.02 33.70 -12.12
N GLU A 3 -28.64 34.73 -12.72
CA GLU A 3 -29.28 34.65 -14.06
C GLU A 3 -28.31 34.43 -15.25
N GLU A 4 -27.05 34.90 -15.15
CA GLU A 4 -26.04 34.69 -16.21
C GLU A 4 -25.54 33.24 -16.27
N SER A 5 -25.64 32.50 -15.16
CA SER A 5 -25.24 31.09 -15.11
C SER A 5 -26.30 30.20 -15.78
N GLU A 6 -27.58 30.44 -15.52
CA GLU A 6 -28.69 29.70 -16.14
C GLU A 6 -28.79 29.96 -17.65
N SER A 7 -28.61 31.22 -18.08
CA SER A 7 -28.62 31.56 -19.51
C SER A 7 -27.52 30.84 -20.30
N ARG A 8 -26.33 30.66 -19.71
CA ARG A 8 -25.22 29.91 -20.33
C ARG A 8 -25.43 28.39 -20.32
N LYS A 9 -26.15 27.87 -19.32
CA LYS A 9 -26.50 26.44 -19.23
C LYS A 9 -27.47 26.04 -20.34
N GLN A 10 -28.45 26.90 -20.64
CA GLN A 10 -29.44 26.65 -21.68
C GLN A 10 -28.86 26.74 -23.10
N THR A 11 -27.85 27.60 -23.33
CA THR A 11 -27.15 27.69 -24.62
C THR A 11 -26.35 26.44 -25.00
N LEU A 12 -25.90 25.63 -24.04
CA LEU A 12 -25.13 24.41 -24.32
C LEU A 12 -26.02 23.27 -24.81
N LEU A 13 -27.23 23.11 -24.25
CA LEU A 13 -28.20 22.11 -24.71
C LEU A 13 -28.70 22.43 -26.13
N SER A 14 -29.02 23.70 -26.41
CA SER A 14 -29.36 24.12 -27.78
C SER A 14 -28.21 23.91 -28.77
N SER A 15 -26.96 24.01 -28.30
CA SER A 15 -25.79 23.76 -29.15
C SER A 15 -25.62 22.27 -29.46
N LEU A 16 -25.93 21.38 -28.53
CA LEU A 16 -25.91 19.92 -28.74
C LEU A 16 -27.03 19.48 -29.71
N GLU A 17 -28.24 20.05 -29.58
CA GLU A 17 -29.34 19.82 -30.53
C GLU A 17 -28.96 20.30 -31.93
N SER A 18 -28.34 21.48 -32.05
CA SER A 18 -27.88 22.00 -33.34
C SER A 18 -26.76 21.18 -33.98
N ALA A 19 -26.03 20.40 -33.17
CA ALA A 19 -24.97 19.50 -33.62
C ALA A 19 -25.49 18.09 -34.00
N GLY A 20 -26.80 17.84 -33.89
CA GLY A 20 -27.43 16.59 -34.35
C GLY A 20 -27.47 15.46 -33.32
N ILE A 21 -27.35 15.77 -32.02
CA ILE A 21 -27.38 14.79 -30.93
C ILE A 21 -28.83 14.63 -30.44
N LEU A 22 -29.28 13.38 -30.27
CA LEU A 22 -30.63 13.08 -29.79
C LEU A 22 -30.68 13.17 -28.27
N ILE A 23 -31.31 14.23 -27.75
CA ILE A 23 -31.59 14.42 -26.32
C ILE A 23 -33.06 14.06 -26.07
N PRO A 24 -33.39 13.26 -25.04
CA PRO A 24 -34.78 12.97 -24.67
C PRO A 24 -35.53 14.23 -24.19
N ASP A 25 -36.79 14.39 -24.60
CA ASP A 25 -37.64 15.59 -24.41
C ASP A 25 -37.95 15.98 -22.94
N ASN A 26 -37.40 15.26 -21.95
CA ASN A 26 -37.69 15.43 -20.52
C ASN A 26 -36.58 16.15 -19.72
N VAL A 27 -35.58 16.76 -20.39
CA VAL A 27 -34.42 17.38 -19.73
C VAL A 27 -34.39 18.89 -19.97
N THR A 28 -34.70 19.68 -18.95
CA THR A 28 -34.64 21.15 -18.98
C THR A 28 -33.31 21.75 -18.53
N SER A 29 -32.47 20.97 -17.84
CA SER A 29 -31.15 21.40 -17.34
C SER A 29 -30.11 20.30 -17.49
N ILE A 30 -28.85 20.67 -17.71
CA ILE A 30 -27.70 19.74 -17.75
C ILE A 30 -27.65 18.90 -16.46
N GLY A 31 -28.08 19.43 -15.32
CA GLY A 31 -28.12 18.71 -14.04
C GLY A 31 -29.19 17.61 -13.93
N ASP A 32 -30.16 17.55 -14.84
CA ASP A 32 -31.24 16.55 -14.84
C ASP A 32 -30.90 15.31 -15.68
N LEU A 33 -29.70 15.26 -16.27
CA LEU A 33 -29.26 14.15 -17.13
C LEU A 33 -29.02 12.88 -16.30
N SER A 34 -29.79 11.84 -16.58
CA SER A 34 -29.49 10.48 -16.10
C SER A 34 -28.09 10.06 -16.59
N PRO A 35 -27.28 9.36 -15.77
CA PRO A 35 -25.95 8.90 -16.17
C PRO A 35 -25.93 8.09 -17.46
N GLU A 36 -26.98 7.31 -17.72
CA GLU A 36 -27.13 6.52 -18.95
C GLU A 36 -27.31 7.41 -20.19
N THR A 37 -28.14 8.44 -20.05
CA THR A 37 -28.36 9.46 -21.10
C THR A 37 -27.08 10.27 -21.34
N PHE A 38 -26.35 10.60 -20.28
CA PHE A 38 -25.10 11.35 -20.38
C PHE A 38 -23.99 10.57 -21.12
N VAL A 39 -23.82 9.29 -20.80
CA VAL A 39 -22.88 8.42 -21.51
C VAL A 39 -23.27 8.28 -22.98
N SER A 40 -24.58 8.20 -23.28
CA SER A 40 -25.08 8.16 -24.66
C SER A 40 -24.76 9.45 -25.43
N ILE A 41 -24.99 10.62 -24.82
CA ILE A 41 -24.65 11.93 -25.41
C ILE A 41 -23.13 12.02 -25.66
N CYS A 42 -22.30 11.60 -24.70
CA CYS A 42 -20.85 11.58 -24.88
C CYS A 42 -20.41 10.65 -26.01
N ALA A 43 -21.01 9.46 -26.13
CA ALA A 43 -20.76 8.53 -27.23
C ALA A 43 -21.09 9.16 -28.58
N GLN A 44 -22.25 9.81 -28.69
CA GLN A 44 -22.69 10.48 -29.92
C GLN A 44 -21.74 11.63 -30.29
N CYS A 45 -21.35 12.48 -29.32
CA CYS A 45 -20.36 13.54 -29.53
C CYS A 45 -19.02 12.98 -30.06
N VAL A 46 -18.49 11.94 -29.42
CA VAL A 46 -17.20 11.36 -29.79
C VAL A 46 -17.26 10.72 -31.18
N ASN A 47 -18.32 10.00 -31.51
CA ASN A 47 -18.52 9.41 -32.84
C ASN A 47 -18.67 10.48 -33.95
N LEU A 48 -19.22 11.66 -33.62
CA LEU A 48 -19.33 12.80 -34.53
C LEU A 48 -18.00 13.52 -34.75
N ILE A 49 -17.13 13.59 -33.74
CA ILE A 49 -15.82 14.24 -33.82
C ILE A 49 -14.77 13.31 -34.43
N ASP A 50 -14.84 12.01 -34.13
CA ASP A 50 -13.91 10.99 -34.56
C ASP A 50 -14.64 9.83 -35.26
N GLN A 51 -14.67 9.86 -36.59
CA GLN A 51 -15.26 8.81 -37.43
C GLN A 51 -14.56 7.45 -37.30
N THR A 52 -13.43 7.36 -36.58
CA THR A 52 -12.71 6.10 -36.35
C THR A 52 -13.10 5.39 -35.05
N ALA A 53 -13.79 6.09 -34.13
CA ALA A 53 -14.28 5.53 -32.89
C ALA A 53 -15.72 5.03 -33.09
N SER A 54 -15.91 3.73 -33.34
CA SER A 54 -17.24 3.13 -33.40
C SER A 54 -17.73 2.78 -31.98
N LEU A 55 -17.96 3.78 -31.13
CA LEU A 55 -18.44 3.52 -29.76
C LEU A 55 -19.95 3.22 -29.78
N PRO A 56 -20.41 2.15 -29.10
CA PRO A 56 -21.84 1.84 -29.00
C PRO A 56 -22.59 2.96 -28.25
N THR A 57 -23.79 3.31 -28.71
CA THR A 57 -24.58 4.44 -28.15
C THR A 57 -25.47 4.03 -26.98
N THR A 58 -25.54 2.73 -26.66
CA THR A 58 -26.36 2.14 -25.60
C THR A 58 -25.49 1.46 -24.56
N LEU A 59 -25.77 1.72 -23.28
CA LEU A 59 -25.04 1.12 -22.17
C LEU A 59 -25.43 -0.38 -22.03
N PRO A 60 -24.48 -1.33 -22.04
CA PRO A 60 -24.76 -2.77 -21.86
C PRO A 60 -25.21 -3.06 -20.43
N ASP A 61 -26.10 -4.02 -20.18
CA ASP A 61 -26.56 -4.34 -18.80
C ASP A 61 -25.48 -4.99 -17.91
N ALA A 62 -24.50 -5.66 -18.51
CA ALA A 62 -23.43 -6.35 -17.78
C ALA A 62 -22.37 -5.37 -17.23
N ALA A 63 -22.10 -5.44 -15.92
CA ALA A 63 -21.22 -4.51 -15.21
C ALA A 63 -19.77 -4.45 -15.77
N ILE A 64 -19.25 -5.56 -16.28
CA ILE A 64 -17.91 -5.64 -16.86
C ILE A 64 -17.85 -4.92 -18.21
N ASP A 65 -18.91 -5.02 -19.01
CA ASP A 65 -18.98 -4.37 -20.32
C ASP A 65 -19.24 -2.86 -20.17
N LYS A 66 -20.00 -2.44 -19.15
CA LYS A 66 -20.10 -1.02 -18.73
C LYS A 66 -18.73 -0.43 -18.41
N LEU A 67 -17.90 -1.17 -17.67
CA LEU A 67 -16.58 -0.73 -17.26
C LEU A 67 -15.63 -0.54 -18.45
N LYS A 68 -15.58 -1.52 -19.36
CA LYS A 68 -14.75 -1.46 -20.58
C LYS A 68 -15.17 -0.32 -21.49
N MET A 69 -16.47 -0.19 -21.75
CA MET A 69 -17.01 0.87 -22.60
C MET A 69 -16.70 2.27 -22.05
N CYS A 70 -16.85 2.49 -20.73
CA CYS A 70 -16.52 3.77 -20.13
C CYS A 70 -15.01 4.05 -20.12
N ALA A 71 -14.17 3.02 -20.00
CA ALA A 71 -12.72 3.16 -20.10
C ALA A 71 -12.29 3.56 -21.53
N ASP A 72 -12.84 2.89 -22.55
CA ASP A 72 -12.55 3.19 -23.96
C ASP A 72 -13.03 4.60 -24.35
N MET A 73 -14.22 4.99 -23.88
CA MET A 73 -14.75 6.33 -24.08
C MET A 73 -13.90 7.40 -23.37
N GLY A 74 -13.43 7.13 -22.15
CA GLY A 74 -12.51 8.00 -21.43
C GLY A 74 -11.18 8.19 -22.17
N LEU A 75 -10.66 7.13 -22.79
CA LEU A 75 -9.45 7.20 -23.63
C LEU A 75 -9.70 8.02 -24.91
N ALA A 76 -10.84 7.84 -25.57
CA ALA A 76 -11.19 8.62 -26.76
C ALA A 76 -11.30 10.12 -26.43
N ILE A 77 -11.99 10.47 -25.34
CA ILE A 77 -12.11 11.87 -24.87
C ILE A 77 -10.73 12.45 -24.52
N LYS A 78 -9.84 11.65 -23.93
CA LYS A 78 -8.47 12.08 -23.63
C LYS A 78 -7.64 12.31 -24.90
N ARG A 79 -7.82 11.49 -25.94
CA ARG A 79 -7.19 11.68 -27.26
C ARG A 79 -7.64 12.98 -27.93
N LEU A 80 -8.88 13.42 -27.68
CA LEU A 80 -9.38 14.72 -28.15
C LEU A 80 -8.76 15.93 -27.42
N GLY A 81 -7.94 15.70 -26.39
CA GLY A 81 -7.22 16.75 -25.66
C GLY A 81 -7.92 17.26 -24.41
N PHE A 82 -8.80 16.45 -23.79
CA PHE A 82 -9.39 16.80 -22.50
C PHE A 82 -8.33 16.76 -21.39
N ILE A 83 -8.17 17.87 -20.65
CA ILE A 83 -7.11 18.07 -19.65
C ILE A 83 -7.53 17.57 -18.23
N GLY A 84 -8.74 17.00 -18.08
CA GLY A 84 -9.24 16.49 -16.79
C GLY A 84 -9.06 14.98 -16.60
N ASP A 85 -9.03 14.55 -15.33
CA ASP A 85 -9.02 13.14 -14.96
C ASP A 85 -10.34 12.47 -15.35
N MET A 86 -10.31 11.65 -16.41
CA MET A 86 -11.43 10.85 -16.90
C MET A 86 -11.30 9.41 -16.43
N SER A 87 -11.77 9.14 -15.21
CA SER A 87 -11.89 7.77 -14.68
C SER A 87 -13.28 7.20 -14.98
N TYR A 88 -13.40 5.88 -15.10
CA TYR A 88 -14.68 5.21 -15.38
C TYR A 88 -15.80 5.62 -14.40
N ILE A 89 -15.46 5.81 -13.11
CA ILE A 89 -16.39 6.21 -12.06
C ILE A 89 -16.99 7.59 -12.36
N LYS A 90 -16.20 8.51 -12.91
CA LYS A 90 -16.65 9.86 -13.24
C LYS A 90 -17.55 9.92 -14.48
N LEU A 91 -17.50 8.93 -15.35
CA LEU A 91 -18.40 8.80 -16.50
C LEU A 91 -19.74 8.14 -16.10
N LEU A 92 -19.68 7.12 -15.24
CA LEU A 92 -20.86 6.42 -14.73
C LEU A 92 -21.62 7.20 -13.64
N TYR A 93 -20.93 8.06 -12.90
CA TYR A 93 -21.50 8.91 -11.84
C TYR A 93 -20.83 10.29 -11.86
N PRO A 94 -21.08 11.12 -12.88
CA PRO A 94 -20.47 12.44 -12.99
C PRO A 94 -20.96 13.36 -11.87
N SER A 95 -20.05 14.14 -11.30
CA SER A 95 -20.44 15.29 -10.48
C SER A 95 -21.02 16.39 -11.37
N GLU A 96 -21.82 17.31 -10.82
CA GLU A 96 -22.39 18.43 -11.60
C GLU A 96 -21.27 19.23 -12.30
N ASP A 97 -20.12 19.42 -11.67
CA ASP A 97 -18.98 20.14 -12.26
C ASP A 97 -18.30 19.34 -13.41
N ASP A 98 -18.12 18.03 -13.24
CA ASP A 98 -17.57 17.16 -14.29
C ASP A 98 -18.49 17.09 -15.52
N LEU A 99 -19.80 17.02 -15.27
CA LEU A 99 -20.84 17.03 -16.29
C LEU A 99 -20.76 18.30 -17.14
N HIS A 100 -20.67 19.47 -16.50
CA HIS A 100 -20.57 20.76 -17.20
C HIS A 100 -19.22 20.94 -17.91
N LYS A 101 -18.11 20.53 -17.30
CA LYS A 101 -16.78 20.61 -17.91
C LYS A 101 -16.67 19.75 -19.15
N LEU A 102 -17.13 18.51 -19.07
CA LEU A 102 -17.09 17.58 -20.19
C LEU A 102 -18.04 18.00 -21.31
N THR A 103 -19.27 18.41 -20.96
CA THR A 103 -20.24 18.90 -21.95
C THR A 103 -19.72 20.15 -22.67
N ARG A 104 -19.14 21.11 -21.94
CA ARG A 104 -18.56 22.31 -22.56
C ARG A 104 -17.42 21.97 -23.50
N PHE A 105 -16.51 21.09 -23.08
CA PHE A 105 -15.38 20.66 -23.90
C PHE A 105 -15.84 19.97 -25.19
N LEU A 106 -16.82 19.05 -25.09
CA LEU A 106 -17.35 18.35 -26.25
C LEU A 106 -18.07 19.32 -27.21
N VAL A 107 -18.86 20.26 -26.69
CA VAL A 107 -19.52 21.30 -27.51
C VAL A 107 -18.51 22.19 -28.21
N GLU A 108 -17.46 22.63 -27.51
CA GLU A 108 -16.39 23.45 -28.11
C GLU A 108 -15.72 22.71 -29.27
N ARG A 109 -15.42 21.42 -29.10
CA ARG A 109 -14.83 20.58 -30.15
C ARG A 109 -15.77 20.28 -31.31
N LEU A 110 -17.07 20.14 -31.06
CA LEU A 110 -18.10 20.03 -32.11
C LEU A 110 -18.22 21.33 -32.93
N THR A 111 -18.12 22.50 -32.29
CA THR A 111 -18.16 23.79 -33.00
C THR A 111 -16.89 24.10 -33.79
N GLU A 112 -15.76 23.53 -33.38
CA GLU A 112 -14.47 23.68 -34.06
C GLU A 112 -14.35 22.72 -35.27
N SER A 113 -14.91 21.50 -35.18
CA SER A 113 -14.94 20.54 -36.30
C SER A 113 -15.92 20.92 -37.43
N THR A 114 -16.87 21.82 -37.18
CA THR A 114 -17.84 22.32 -38.18
C THR A 114 -17.37 23.56 -38.96
N ARG A 115 -16.19 24.13 -38.67
CA ARG A 115 -15.63 25.25 -39.45
C ARG A 115 -14.75 24.75 -40.60
N PRO A 116 -15.09 25.00 -41.88
CA PRO A 116 -14.20 24.68 -42.99
C PRO A 116 -12.99 25.63 -42.99
N VAL A 117 -11.80 25.05 -42.82
CA VAL A 117 -10.51 25.76 -42.86
C VAL A 117 -10.26 26.31 -44.26
N LYS A 118 -10.12 27.64 -44.38
CA LYS A 118 -9.60 28.30 -45.59
C LYS A 118 -8.07 28.24 -45.58
N ILE A 119 -7.51 27.64 -46.63
CA ILE A 119 -6.08 27.70 -46.98
C ILE A 119 -5.85 28.97 -47.81
N ALA A 120 -4.84 29.77 -47.46
CA ALA A 120 -4.22 30.79 -48.34
C ALA A 120 -2.72 30.85 -47.97
N GLU A 121 -1.87 30.20 -48.75
CA GLU A 121 -1.08 30.78 -49.86
C GLU A 121 -0.04 31.82 -49.42
N VAL A 122 1.21 31.37 -49.48
CA VAL A 122 2.45 32.14 -49.38
C VAL A 122 2.62 33.03 -50.61
N LYS A 123 2.98 34.30 -50.42
CA LYS A 123 3.68 35.11 -51.42
C LYS A 123 4.82 35.92 -50.78
N ASP A 124 6.00 35.69 -51.34
CA ASP A 124 7.25 36.43 -51.26
C ASP A 124 7.12 37.95 -51.39
N VAL A 125 8.02 38.70 -50.74
CA VAL A 125 9.16 39.43 -51.36
C VAL A 125 9.84 40.35 -50.32
N ASN A 126 10.99 39.90 -49.84
CA ASN A 126 12.28 40.58 -49.66
C ASN A 126 12.39 42.13 -49.76
N ALA A 127 12.88 42.78 -48.70
CA ALA A 127 13.81 43.92 -48.72
C ALA A 127 14.50 44.06 -47.34
N ARG A 128 15.69 43.47 -47.13
CA ARG A 128 17.05 44.00 -47.35
C ARG A 128 17.50 45.13 -46.40
N GLY A 129 18.37 44.75 -45.45
CA GLY A 129 19.33 45.59 -44.70
C GLY A 129 19.90 44.82 -43.50
N LYS A 130 20.82 43.85 -43.67
CA LYS A 130 22.29 43.98 -43.48
C LYS A 130 22.62 44.87 -42.27
N THR A 131 23.17 44.40 -41.15
CA THR A 131 24.40 43.61 -40.86
C THR A 131 24.44 43.42 -39.32
N LYS A 132 24.97 42.39 -38.65
CA LYS A 132 26.13 41.53 -38.89
C LYS A 132 26.13 40.33 -37.90
N GLU A 133 26.58 39.19 -38.43
CA GLU A 133 27.42 38.10 -37.84
C GLU A 133 27.11 37.57 -36.43
N GLY A 134 26.94 36.27 -36.19
CA GLY A 134 27.06 35.03 -37.00
C GLY A 134 26.30 33.90 -36.30
N GLY A 135 25.66 32.92 -36.94
CA GLY A 135 26.09 32.06 -38.06
C GLY A 135 26.87 30.87 -37.48
N SER A 136 26.53 29.59 -37.64
CA SER A 136 25.64 28.83 -38.53
C SER A 136 25.39 27.45 -37.84
N ASN A 137 24.24 26.76 -37.88
CA ASN A 137 23.59 26.09 -39.03
C ASN A 137 24.55 25.04 -39.67
N ILE A 138 24.26 23.79 -40.04
CA ILE A 138 23.10 22.97 -40.48
C ILE A 138 23.61 21.50 -40.37
N GLY A 139 22.89 20.47 -39.91
CA GLY A 139 21.90 19.71 -40.68
C GLY A 139 22.28 18.23 -40.81
N GLY A 140 21.29 17.34 -40.93
CA GLY A 140 21.51 15.91 -41.17
C GLY A 140 20.26 15.07 -40.98
N THR A 141 19.41 15.03 -42.00
CA THR A 141 18.27 14.11 -42.20
C THR A 141 18.75 12.70 -42.53
N LEU A 142 18.20 11.65 -41.90
CA LEU A 142 18.04 10.28 -42.42
C LEU A 142 16.83 9.66 -41.69
N ASP A 143 15.65 9.54 -42.29
CA ASP A 143 15.19 8.51 -43.24
C ASP A 143 15.00 7.12 -42.57
N LEU A 144 13.74 6.76 -42.31
CA LEU A 144 13.32 5.43 -41.83
C LEU A 144 12.29 4.90 -42.82
N ASN A 145 12.72 3.96 -43.65
CA ASN A 145 11.84 3.17 -44.50
C ASN A 145 12.16 1.68 -44.35
N HIS A 146 11.08 0.90 -44.18
CA HIS A 146 10.93 -0.55 -44.40
C HIS A 146 11.62 -1.49 -43.39
N GLN A 147 10.96 -2.52 -42.81
CA GLN A 147 10.05 -3.49 -43.44
C GLN A 147 8.95 -4.01 -42.50
N ARG A 148 7.84 -4.39 -43.12
CA ARG A 148 6.70 -5.13 -42.56
C ARG A 148 6.79 -6.57 -43.03
N GLU A 149 6.99 -7.53 -42.12
CA GLU A 149 6.63 -8.96 -42.30
C GLU A 149 6.17 -9.49 -40.94
N LYS A 150 4.85 -9.74 -40.81
CA LYS A 150 4.22 -11.07 -40.71
C LYS A 150 4.60 -11.84 -39.46
N LEU A 151 3.67 -11.93 -38.52
CA LEU A 151 3.40 -13.17 -37.78
C LEU A 151 1.88 -13.24 -37.55
N GLU A 152 1.29 -14.32 -38.04
CA GLU A 152 -0.11 -14.69 -37.92
C GLU A 152 -0.46 -15.08 -36.47
N ASP A 153 -1.68 -14.76 -36.04
CA ASP A 153 -2.39 -15.48 -34.98
C ASP A 153 -2.63 -16.94 -35.42
N PRO A 154 -2.69 -17.91 -34.48
CA PRO A 154 -4.04 -18.30 -34.04
C PRO A 154 -4.14 -18.73 -32.58
N SER A 155 -5.12 -18.14 -31.89
CA SER A 155 -6.21 -18.79 -31.15
C SER A 155 -5.88 -19.97 -30.22
N LEU A 156 -6.11 -19.78 -28.91
CA LEU A 156 -6.65 -20.86 -28.06
C LEU A 156 -7.82 -20.37 -27.21
N HIS A 157 -8.96 -20.93 -27.60
CA HIS A 157 -10.20 -21.13 -26.88
C HIS A 157 -9.98 -21.87 -25.54
N ASN A 158 -10.67 -21.39 -24.49
CA ASN A 158 -11.64 -22.14 -23.65
C ASN A 158 -11.50 -21.98 -22.13
N ALA A 159 -12.61 -21.46 -21.59
CA ALA A 159 -13.35 -21.94 -20.41
C ALA A 159 -12.69 -21.80 -19.04
N VAL A 160 -13.09 -20.73 -18.34
CA VAL A 160 -13.28 -20.79 -16.89
C VAL A 160 -14.79 -20.84 -16.66
N PRO A 161 -15.35 -21.90 -16.05
CA PRO A 161 -16.70 -21.83 -15.51
C PRO A 161 -16.66 -21.27 -14.08
N GLU A 162 -17.60 -20.37 -13.82
CA GLU A 162 -18.09 -20.01 -12.49
C GLU A 162 -18.57 -21.26 -11.72
N ALA A 163 -18.27 -21.30 -10.43
CA ALA A 163 -19.02 -22.08 -9.45
C ALA A 163 -19.04 -21.36 -8.10
N GLU A 164 -20.16 -20.68 -7.87
CA GLU A 164 -20.99 -20.74 -6.66
C GLU A 164 -20.39 -20.50 -5.26
N GLU A 165 -20.93 -19.43 -4.66
CA GLU A 165 -21.04 -19.20 -3.22
C GLU A 165 -21.42 -20.48 -2.44
N ILE A 166 -20.46 -21.00 -1.69
CA ILE A 166 -20.75 -21.73 -0.45
C ILE A 166 -20.39 -20.81 0.72
N ARG A 167 -21.44 -20.29 1.36
CA ARG A 167 -21.36 -19.70 2.70
C ARG A 167 -20.71 -20.70 3.65
N PHE A 168 -19.53 -20.37 4.17
CA PHE A 168 -18.97 -21.02 5.35
C PHE A 168 -18.74 -19.98 6.46
N ILE A 169 -19.11 -20.40 7.66
CA ILE A 169 -19.46 -19.59 8.82
C ILE A 169 -18.21 -18.91 9.41
N GLY A 170 -18.31 -17.60 9.62
CA GLY A 170 -17.31 -16.82 10.33
C GLY A 170 -17.14 -17.30 11.76
N LEU A 171 -15.93 -17.78 12.10
CA LEU A 171 -15.49 -17.84 13.48
C LEU A 171 -14.99 -16.45 13.88
N SER A 172 -15.85 -15.76 14.64
CA SER A 172 -15.60 -14.49 15.27
C SER A 172 -14.29 -14.52 16.07
N ARG A 173 -13.39 -13.58 15.78
CA ARG A 173 -12.38 -13.09 16.72
C ARG A 173 -13.08 -12.70 18.02
N GLN A 174 -12.91 -13.46 19.09
CA GLN A 174 -13.21 -12.98 20.43
C GLN A 174 -11.96 -12.33 21.01
N ASN A 175 -12.11 -11.05 21.35
CA ASN A 175 -11.21 -10.34 22.24
C ASN A 175 -11.17 -11.04 23.60
N PRO A 176 -10.01 -11.17 24.28
CA PRO A 176 -9.96 -11.64 25.65
C PRO A 176 -10.41 -10.49 26.58
N GLY A 177 -11.71 -10.40 26.80
CA GLY A 177 -12.32 -9.53 27.79
C GLY A 177 -12.75 -10.32 29.02
N LYS A 178 -11.98 -10.19 30.11
CA LYS A 178 -12.40 -10.40 31.50
C LYS A 178 -13.09 -11.73 31.83
N ALA A 179 -12.29 -12.76 32.12
CA ALA A 179 -12.69 -13.84 33.01
C ALA A 179 -12.02 -13.64 34.39
N LYS A 180 -12.85 -13.62 35.43
CA LYS A 180 -12.53 -13.43 36.84
C LYS A 180 -11.52 -14.47 37.33
N LEU A 181 -10.46 -13.98 37.98
CA LEU A 181 -9.61 -14.75 38.89
C LEU A 181 -10.46 -15.31 40.06
N PRO A 182 -10.18 -16.52 40.57
CA PRO A 182 -10.71 -16.95 41.87
C PRO A 182 -10.05 -16.12 42.98
N PRO A 183 -10.77 -15.82 44.08
CA PRO A 183 -10.23 -14.98 45.14
C PRO A 183 -9.20 -15.76 45.96
N PHE A 184 -8.02 -15.16 46.11
CA PHE A 184 -7.16 -15.36 47.27
C PHE A 184 -7.99 -15.18 48.55
N PHE A 185 -8.02 -16.21 49.40
CA PHE A 185 -8.42 -16.09 50.80
C PHE A 185 -7.16 -16.13 51.66
N TYR A 186 -6.97 -15.08 52.45
CA TYR A 186 -5.99 -14.98 53.52
C TYR A 186 -6.64 -15.41 54.85
N GLY A 187 -5.85 -16.02 55.74
CA GLY A 187 -6.15 -16.27 57.16
C GLY A 187 -6.07 -17.77 57.48
N GLU A 188 -5.39 -18.26 58.51
CA GLU A 188 -4.80 -17.66 59.71
C GLU A 188 -3.75 -18.64 60.28
N LEU A 189 -2.79 -18.11 61.03
CA LEU A 189 -1.90 -18.84 61.92
C LEU A 189 -2.66 -19.53 63.06
N PHE A 190 -2.18 -20.69 63.51
CA PHE A 190 -1.96 -21.14 64.91
C PHE A 190 -1.04 -22.39 64.80
N ASP A 191 0.20 -22.38 65.28
CA ASP A 191 0.69 -22.58 66.66
C ASP A 191 0.79 -24.05 67.11
N GLU A 192 1.80 -24.27 67.97
CA GLU A 192 2.24 -25.48 68.70
C GLU A 192 3.21 -26.42 67.95
N GLU A 193 4.52 -26.34 68.24
CA GLU A 193 5.23 -26.84 69.44
C GLU A 193 5.15 -28.36 69.67
N GLY A 194 6.31 -28.97 69.94
CA GLY A 194 6.39 -30.14 70.83
C GLY A 194 6.59 -31.52 70.19
N LYS A 195 7.86 -31.93 70.02
CA LYS A 195 8.28 -33.33 70.30
C LYS A 195 8.03 -33.60 71.80
N PRO A 196 7.73 -34.83 72.31
CA PRO A 196 8.57 -36.04 72.10
C PRO A 196 7.89 -37.44 72.20
N GLY A 197 8.60 -38.50 71.76
CA GLY A 197 8.80 -39.74 72.54
C GLY A 197 7.80 -40.92 72.48
N ARG A 198 8.31 -42.05 71.96
CA ARG A 198 8.26 -43.46 72.46
C ARG A 198 6.95 -44.27 72.58
N ASP A 199 7.05 -45.44 71.91
CA ASP A 199 6.84 -46.82 72.37
C ASP A 199 5.43 -47.42 72.59
N LEU A 200 5.35 -48.70 72.19
CA LEU A 200 4.42 -49.80 72.56
C LEU A 200 3.16 -49.97 71.70
N PHE A 201 2.69 -51.17 71.32
CA PHE A 201 3.16 -52.56 71.21
C PHE A 201 1.93 -53.35 70.67
N GLY A 202 2.09 -54.52 70.03
CA GLY A 202 0.96 -55.43 69.83
C GLY A 202 1.15 -56.52 68.77
N ASN A 203 1.78 -57.63 69.17
CA ASN A 203 1.72 -58.95 68.52
C ASN A 203 0.87 -59.89 69.41
N GLU A 204 0.12 -60.80 68.79
CA GLU A 204 -0.36 -62.10 69.33
C GLU A 204 -0.72 -62.98 68.11
N GLU A 205 0.14 -63.92 67.69
CA GLU A 205 0.05 -65.38 67.90
C GLU A 205 -1.30 -66.03 67.54
N THR A 206 -1.34 -67.07 66.70
CA THR A 206 -1.04 -68.45 67.16
C THR A 206 -0.81 -69.44 65.99
N ALA A 207 -0.01 -70.45 66.31
CA ALA A 207 0.32 -71.63 65.50
C ALA A 207 -0.74 -72.74 65.58
N ALA A 208 -0.73 -73.64 64.60
CA ALA A 208 -1.18 -75.03 64.78
C ALA A 208 -0.33 -75.98 63.93
N THR A 209 0.04 -77.10 64.55
CA THR A 209 1.04 -78.08 64.17
C THR A 209 0.36 -79.41 63.82
N GLY A 210 0.93 -80.15 62.86
CA GLY A 210 0.92 -81.63 62.86
C GLY A 210 -0.04 -82.31 61.87
N ASP A 211 0.52 -83.02 60.88
CA ASP A 211 0.53 -84.49 60.92
C ASP A 211 1.56 -85.11 59.95
N ASP A 212 2.02 -86.29 60.34
CA ASP A 212 3.24 -87.01 59.93
C ASP A 212 2.88 -88.26 59.08
N LYS A 213 3.74 -88.60 58.09
CA LYS A 213 4.01 -89.96 57.52
C LYS A 213 2.86 -90.72 56.78
N ASP A 214 3.08 -91.58 55.77
CA ASP A 214 4.22 -92.44 55.45
C ASP A 214 4.08 -93.06 54.02
N VAL A 215 5.22 -93.48 53.42
CA VAL A 215 5.37 -94.62 52.47
C VAL A 215 4.81 -94.44 51.02
N GLN A 216 5.50 -94.62 49.89
CA GLN A 216 6.58 -95.56 49.52
C GLN A 216 7.34 -95.11 48.26
N LYS A 217 8.61 -95.52 48.26
CA LYS A 217 9.68 -95.35 47.29
C LYS A 217 9.55 -96.35 46.12
N SER A 218 9.66 -95.87 44.88
CA SER A 218 10.23 -96.65 43.77
C SER A 218 11.13 -95.76 42.91
N ILE A 219 12.42 -95.90 43.14
CA ILE A 219 13.52 -95.37 42.33
C ILE A 219 13.51 -96.09 40.98
N SER A 220 13.57 -95.36 39.86
CA SER A 220 14.80 -95.28 39.04
C SER A 220 14.57 -94.69 37.64
N ILE A 221 15.57 -93.90 37.21
CA ILE A 221 15.95 -93.49 35.85
C ILE A 221 15.27 -92.24 35.26
N LYS A 222 15.82 -91.04 35.56
CA LYS A 222 16.45 -90.11 34.57
C LYS A 222 16.79 -88.74 35.19
N GLU A 223 18.09 -88.43 35.19
CA GLU A 223 18.70 -87.15 34.84
C GLU A 223 17.92 -85.84 35.08
N LYS A 224 18.42 -85.05 36.05
CA LYS A 224 18.37 -83.57 36.15
C LYS A 224 17.33 -82.80 35.30
N PRO A 225 16.05 -82.67 35.71
CA PRO A 225 15.13 -81.70 35.10
C PRO A 225 14.80 -80.49 35.99
N SER A 226 15.11 -80.51 37.29
CA SER A 226 14.79 -79.40 38.20
C SER A 226 15.70 -78.19 38.02
N MET A 227 16.98 -78.38 37.69
CA MET A 227 17.93 -77.26 37.51
C MET A 227 17.67 -76.47 36.23
N VAL A 228 17.25 -77.14 35.14
CA VAL A 228 17.02 -76.49 33.83
C VAL A 228 15.72 -75.68 33.79
N ILE A 229 14.69 -76.12 34.51
CA ILE A 229 13.43 -75.36 34.64
C ILE A 229 13.67 -74.12 35.50
N ILE A 230 14.36 -74.27 36.64
CA ILE A 230 14.75 -73.14 37.50
C ILE A 230 15.67 -72.17 36.74
N GLU A 231 16.63 -72.65 35.95
CA GLU A 231 17.50 -71.80 35.12
C GLU A 231 16.75 -71.07 33.99
N LYS A 232 15.67 -71.62 33.46
CA LYS A 232 14.83 -70.93 32.45
C LYS A 232 13.91 -69.91 33.10
N GLU A 233 13.33 -70.22 34.25
CA GLU A 233 12.49 -69.30 35.01
C GLU A 233 13.33 -68.12 35.50
N LEU A 234 14.52 -68.38 36.08
CA LEU A 234 15.47 -67.35 36.49
C LEU A 234 15.94 -66.48 35.32
N ARG A 235 16.12 -67.05 34.12
CA ARG A 235 16.54 -66.31 32.92
C ARG A 235 15.40 -65.47 32.32
N ASN A 236 14.16 -65.93 32.46
CA ASN A 236 12.98 -65.15 32.08
C ASN A 236 12.73 -64.02 33.08
N GLU A 237 12.86 -64.29 34.38
CA GLU A 237 12.82 -63.27 35.44
C GLU A 237 13.96 -62.26 35.26
N GLU A 238 15.18 -62.71 34.96
CA GLU A 238 16.32 -61.84 34.62
C GLU A 238 16.01 -60.98 33.40
N LYS A 239 15.41 -61.54 32.35
CA LYS A 239 15.02 -60.79 31.14
C LYS A 239 13.96 -59.73 31.45
N VAL A 240 12.90 -60.10 32.19
CA VAL A 240 11.85 -59.17 32.61
C VAL A 240 12.42 -58.06 33.49
N LEU A 241 13.30 -58.40 34.44
CA LEU A 241 14.00 -57.43 35.29
C LEU A 241 14.92 -56.53 34.46
N THR A 242 15.61 -57.04 33.44
CA THR A 242 16.43 -56.18 32.56
C THR A 242 15.59 -55.23 31.72
N GLU A 243 14.46 -55.67 31.18
CA GLU A 243 13.52 -54.83 30.44
C GLU A 243 12.93 -53.75 31.37
N GLU A 244 12.53 -54.11 32.60
CA GLU A 244 12.05 -53.17 33.61
C GLU A 244 13.13 -52.17 34.05
N VAL A 245 14.37 -52.62 34.24
CA VAL A 245 15.50 -51.73 34.55
C VAL A 245 15.73 -50.76 33.39
N THR A 246 15.70 -51.21 32.13
CA THR A 246 15.86 -50.31 30.97
C THR A 246 14.73 -49.29 30.83
N ALA A 247 13.49 -49.70 31.14
CA ALA A 247 12.33 -48.81 31.17
C ALA A 247 12.47 -47.79 32.32
N LYS A 248 12.86 -48.22 33.52
CA LYS A 248 13.07 -47.33 34.66
C LYS A 248 14.25 -46.39 34.47
N THR A 249 15.33 -46.83 33.81
CA THR A 249 16.46 -45.94 33.49
C THR A 249 16.08 -44.89 32.44
N SER A 250 15.22 -45.21 31.48
CA SER A 250 14.74 -44.24 30.49
C SER A 250 13.73 -43.26 31.10
N GLU A 251 12.84 -43.73 31.99
CA GLU A 251 11.97 -42.85 32.80
C GLU A 251 12.79 -41.91 33.69
N LEU A 252 13.85 -42.39 34.33
CA LEU A 252 14.75 -41.56 35.13
C LEU A 252 15.49 -40.52 34.28
N GLN A 253 16.00 -40.91 33.11
CA GLN A 253 16.62 -39.97 32.16
C GLN A 253 15.64 -38.88 31.73
N HIS A 254 14.40 -39.23 31.40
CA HIS A 254 13.36 -38.27 31.04
C HIS A 254 13.05 -37.29 32.18
N LEU A 255 12.90 -37.80 33.42
CA LEU A 255 12.67 -36.95 34.58
C LEU A 255 13.87 -36.06 34.92
N GLU A 256 15.09 -36.54 34.68
CA GLU A 256 16.32 -35.75 34.87
C GLU A 256 16.41 -34.61 33.83
N GLU A 257 16.08 -34.88 32.56
CA GLU A 257 15.96 -33.86 31.51
C GLU A 257 14.86 -32.84 31.83
N GLU A 258 13.69 -33.27 32.31
CA GLU A 258 12.61 -32.38 32.73
C GLU A 258 13.01 -31.48 33.92
N LEU A 259 13.73 -32.03 34.90
CA LEU A 259 14.25 -31.26 36.02
C LEU A 259 15.32 -30.26 35.58
N GLU A 260 16.16 -30.62 34.62
CA GLU A 260 17.17 -29.72 34.05
C GLU A 260 16.52 -28.57 33.27
N LEU A 261 15.50 -28.87 32.46
CA LEU A 261 14.67 -27.87 31.78
C LEU A 261 13.96 -26.94 32.77
N LEU A 262 13.40 -27.49 33.85
CA LEU A 262 12.71 -26.72 34.86
C LEU A 262 13.68 -25.82 35.64
N LYS A 263 14.87 -26.31 35.98
CA LYS A 263 15.94 -25.52 36.61
C LYS A 263 16.35 -24.35 35.72
N ALA A 264 16.62 -24.61 34.44
CA ALA A 264 16.94 -23.57 33.46
C ALA A 264 15.80 -22.52 33.33
N ALA A 265 14.54 -22.97 33.31
CA ALA A 265 13.37 -22.08 33.28
C ALA A 265 13.27 -21.20 34.54
N THR A 266 13.55 -21.75 35.73
CA THR A 266 13.56 -20.98 36.97
C THR A 266 14.71 -19.99 37.04
N GLU A 267 15.91 -20.36 36.57
CA GLU A 267 17.05 -19.43 36.47
C GLU A 267 16.77 -18.29 35.48
N MET A 268 16.11 -18.57 34.35
CA MET A 268 15.70 -17.54 33.38
C MET A 268 14.58 -16.62 33.88
N ALA A 269 13.65 -17.11 34.71
CA ALA A 269 12.50 -16.35 35.20
C ALA A 269 12.78 -15.54 36.48
N PHE A 270 13.71 -16.01 37.32
CA PHE A 270 14.00 -15.44 38.64
C PHE A 270 15.45 -14.94 38.80
N GLY A 271 16.29 -15.08 37.77
CA GLY A 271 17.66 -14.55 37.78
C GLY A 271 17.69 -13.04 37.58
N ASP A 272 17.84 -12.26 38.66
CA ASP A 272 18.00 -10.79 38.65
C ASP A 272 19.24 -10.29 37.86
N GLN A 273 20.08 -11.20 37.36
CA GLN A 273 21.37 -10.90 36.73
C GLN A 273 21.29 -10.68 35.21
N ASN A 274 20.24 -11.18 34.53
CA ASN A 274 20.16 -11.20 33.08
C ASN A 274 18.93 -10.43 32.57
N SER A 275 19.14 -9.49 31.63
CA SER A 275 18.05 -8.81 30.94
C SER A 275 17.19 -9.82 30.16
N ILE A 276 15.89 -9.56 30.02
CA ILE A 276 14.96 -10.37 29.21
C ILE A 276 15.51 -10.59 27.79
N ASP A 277 16.16 -9.57 27.23
CA ASP A 277 16.80 -9.64 25.91
C ASP A 277 17.98 -10.63 25.87
N PHE A 278 18.74 -10.75 26.95
CA PHE A 278 19.86 -11.69 27.06
C PHE A 278 19.37 -13.14 27.16
N CYS A 279 18.33 -13.39 27.96
CA CYS A 279 17.69 -14.71 28.04
C CYS A 279 17.08 -15.12 26.70
N PHE A 280 16.49 -14.18 25.96
CA PHE A 280 15.97 -14.42 24.63
C PHE A 280 17.09 -14.78 23.63
N GLU A 281 18.21 -14.07 23.65
CA GLU A 281 19.35 -14.36 22.77
C GLU A 281 19.98 -15.72 23.09
N GLN A 282 20.11 -16.08 24.36
CA GLN A 282 20.63 -17.40 24.77
C GLN A 282 19.70 -18.54 24.32
N LEU A 283 18.38 -18.36 24.44
CA LEU A 283 17.42 -19.37 23.97
C LEU A 283 17.45 -19.51 22.45
N LYS A 284 17.58 -18.39 21.73
CA LYS A 284 17.73 -18.37 20.28
C LYS A 284 19.00 -19.09 19.84
N GLU A 285 20.12 -18.87 20.53
CA GLU A 285 21.38 -19.58 20.27
C GLU A 285 21.25 -21.09 20.49
N GLN A 286 20.55 -21.53 21.55
CA GLN A 286 20.27 -22.96 21.76
C GLN A 286 19.36 -23.54 20.67
N VAL A 287 18.33 -22.80 20.23
CA VAL A 287 17.44 -23.23 19.15
C VAL A 287 18.21 -23.35 17.84
N ASP A 288 19.08 -22.40 17.54
CA ASP A 288 19.90 -22.41 16.33
C ASP A 288 20.94 -23.55 16.38
N ALA A 289 21.57 -23.81 17.53
CA ALA A 289 22.47 -24.95 17.72
C ALA A 289 21.74 -26.30 17.51
N LYS A 290 20.54 -26.47 18.07
CA LYS A 290 19.71 -27.66 17.84
C LYS A 290 19.30 -27.80 16.38
N ARG A 291 18.97 -26.68 15.71
CA ARG A 291 18.64 -26.67 14.27
C ARG A 291 19.84 -27.14 13.43
N CYS A 292 21.04 -26.64 13.71
CA CYS A 292 22.28 -27.07 13.06
C CYS A 292 22.54 -28.57 13.27
N ASN A 293 22.41 -29.07 14.50
CA ASN A 293 22.57 -30.50 14.79
C ASN A 293 21.58 -31.37 13.99
N ILE A 294 20.31 -30.97 13.88
CA ILE A 294 19.30 -31.68 13.08
C ILE A 294 19.71 -31.71 11.59
N THR A 295 20.21 -30.60 11.04
CA THR A 295 20.67 -30.58 9.65
C THR A 295 21.89 -31.47 9.42
N GLU A 296 22.81 -31.54 10.38
CA GLU A 296 23.98 -32.43 10.30
C GLU A 296 23.57 -33.91 10.40
N LEU A 297 22.72 -34.26 11.37
CA LEU A 297 22.15 -35.61 11.51
C LEU A 297 21.40 -36.04 10.24
N LYS A 298 20.66 -35.13 9.61
CA LYS A 298 19.99 -35.39 8.33
C LYS A 298 21.00 -35.69 7.22
N SER A 299 22.09 -34.93 7.13
CA SER A 299 23.19 -35.18 6.18
C SER A 299 23.86 -36.54 6.42
N GLN A 300 24.14 -36.88 7.68
CA GLN A 300 24.70 -38.18 8.05
C GLN A 300 23.75 -39.34 7.72
N TRP A 301 22.45 -39.18 7.98
CA TRP A 301 21.43 -40.15 7.63
C TRP A 301 21.31 -40.35 6.12
N ASP A 302 21.27 -39.27 5.35
CA ASP A 302 21.19 -39.32 3.89
C ASP A 302 22.44 -39.98 3.29
N ALA A 303 23.63 -39.73 3.85
CA ALA A 303 24.87 -40.38 3.42
C ALA A 303 24.85 -41.91 3.60
N PHE A 304 24.18 -42.42 4.63
CA PHE A 304 24.00 -43.87 4.84
C PHE A 304 22.83 -44.45 4.03
N ARG A 305 21.75 -43.69 3.90
CA ARG A 305 20.50 -44.09 3.24
C ARG A 305 20.66 -44.21 1.73
N MET A 306 21.29 -43.22 1.08
CA MET A 306 21.39 -43.17 -0.39
C MET A 306 22.08 -44.42 -0.99
N PRO A 307 23.23 -44.90 -0.48
CA PRO A 307 23.86 -46.12 -0.98
C PRO A 307 23.01 -47.39 -0.80
N LEU A 308 22.19 -47.45 0.26
CA LEU A 308 21.30 -48.58 0.50
C LEU A 308 20.10 -48.57 -0.45
N GLU A 309 19.53 -47.39 -0.70
CA GLU A 309 18.47 -47.20 -1.69
C GLU A 309 18.97 -47.54 -3.10
N ASP A 310 20.20 -47.17 -3.45
CA ASP A 310 20.83 -47.55 -4.72
C ASP A 310 21.02 -49.07 -4.84
N LYS A 311 21.49 -49.73 -3.78
CA LYS A 311 21.60 -51.21 -3.76
C LYS A 311 20.24 -51.89 -3.89
N LYS A 312 19.23 -51.39 -3.19
CA LYS A 312 17.85 -51.87 -3.32
C LYS A 312 17.36 -51.73 -4.76
N ARG A 313 17.58 -50.56 -5.38
CA ARG A 313 17.21 -50.28 -6.78
C ARG A 313 17.87 -51.27 -7.75
N ASN A 314 19.18 -51.50 -7.59
CA ASN A 314 19.92 -52.43 -8.45
C ASN A 314 19.42 -53.88 -8.31
N LEU A 315 19.06 -54.30 -7.09
CA LEU A 315 18.48 -55.62 -6.84
C LEU A 315 17.08 -55.75 -7.45
N GLU A 316 16.23 -54.73 -7.29
CA GLU A 316 14.90 -54.68 -7.90
C GLU A 316 14.98 -54.74 -9.44
N GLU A 317 15.89 -53.98 -10.05
CA GLU A 317 16.14 -54.05 -11.50
C GLU A 317 16.57 -55.46 -11.93
N SER A 318 17.45 -56.13 -11.17
CA SER A 318 17.90 -57.49 -11.48
C SER A 318 16.78 -58.55 -11.34
N LEU A 319 15.88 -58.38 -10.37
CA LEU A 319 14.78 -59.32 -10.10
C LEU A 319 13.69 -59.24 -11.16
N TYR A 320 13.37 -58.03 -11.63
CA TYR A 320 12.27 -57.79 -12.55
C TYR A 320 12.70 -57.67 -14.02
N ALA A 321 14.00 -57.78 -14.34
CA ALA A 321 14.54 -57.68 -15.70
C ALA A 321 13.89 -58.63 -16.73
N ASN A 322 13.33 -59.75 -16.28
CA ASN A 322 12.72 -60.76 -17.16
C ASN A 322 11.18 -60.68 -17.21
N ILE A 323 10.56 -59.73 -16.49
CA ILE A 323 9.10 -59.62 -16.37
C ILE A 323 8.68 -58.20 -16.84
N PRO A 324 8.18 -58.05 -18.07
CA PRO A 324 7.94 -56.74 -18.68
C PRO A 324 6.92 -55.88 -17.93
N ASP A 325 5.80 -56.48 -17.47
CA ASP A 325 4.76 -55.75 -16.73
C ASP A 325 5.24 -55.15 -15.40
N SER A 326 6.14 -55.85 -14.69
CA SER A 326 6.73 -55.32 -13.46
C SER A 326 7.81 -54.28 -13.73
N GLN A 327 8.54 -54.41 -14.84
CA GLN A 327 9.53 -53.42 -15.24
C GLN A 327 8.88 -52.09 -15.63
N GLU A 328 7.75 -52.13 -16.35
CA GLU A 328 6.95 -50.94 -16.66
C GLU A 328 6.42 -50.26 -15.38
N LYS A 329 5.92 -51.05 -14.41
CA LYS A 329 5.47 -50.52 -13.11
C LYS A 329 6.63 -49.89 -12.31
N LEU A 330 7.82 -50.50 -12.32
CA LEU A 330 9.03 -49.95 -11.70
C LEU A 330 9.45 -48.62 -12.34
N GLN A 331 9.34 -48.51 -13.66
CA GLN A 331 9.66 -47.28 -14.37
C GLN A 331 8.70 -46.15 -14.00
N LYS A 332 7.39 -46.42 -13.93
CA LYS A 332 6.40 -45.44 -13.45
C LYS A 332 6.66 -45.01 -12.01
N LEU A 333 7.06 -45.95 -11.14
CA LEU A 333 7.40 -45.65 -9.74
C LEU A 333 8.63 -44.72 -9.66
N ARG A 334 9.62 -44.92 -10.52
CA ARG A 334 10.81 -44.04 -10.64
C ARG A 334 10.44 -42.64 -11.09
N GLU A 335 9.57 -42.52 -12.08
CA GLU A 335 9.07 -41.23 -12.55
C GLU A 335 8.37 -40.46 -11.42
N LEU A 336 7.50 -41.14 -10.65
CA LEU A 336 6.84 -40.56 -9.48
C LEU A 336 7.83 -40.19 -8.36
N GLU A 337 8.86 -40.99 -8.13
CA GLU A 337 9.88 -40.69 -7.12
C GLU A 337 10.73 -39.49 -7.51
N HIS A 338 11.06 -39.35 -8.80
CA HIS A 338 11.73 -38.16 -9.33
C HIS A 338 10.82 -36.93 -9.24
N GLU A 339 9.54 -37.06 -9.59
CA GLU A 339 8.55 -35.98 -9.44
C GLU A 339 8.41 -35.55 -7.98
N LYS A 340 8.37 -36.51 -7.04
CA LYS A 340 8.39 -36.23 -5.60
C LYS A 340 9.64 -35.45 -5.19
N GLN A 341 10.83 -35.83 -5.67
CA GLN A 341 12.07 -35.09 -5.38
C GLN A 341 12.04 -33.67 -5.95
N LEU A 342 11.53 -33.49 -7.17
CA LEU A 342 11.33 -32.18 -7.78
C LEU A 342 10.40 -31.31 -6.94
N VAL A 343 9.24 -31.84 -6.55
CA VAL A 343 8.27 -31.13 -5.69
C VAL A 343 8.89 -30.76 -4.34
N LEU A 344 9.65 -31.66 -3.70
CA LEU A 344 10.35 -31.35 -2.45
C LEU A 344 11.37 -30.23 -2.62
N SER A 345 12.13 -30.23 -3.72
CA SER A 345 13.11 -29.17 -4.01
C SER A 345 12.44 -27.81 -4.29
N GLU A 346 11.25 -27.81 -4.90
CA GLU A 346 10.45 -26.60 -5.10
C GLU A 346 9.89 -26.09 -3.78
N ILE A 347 9.38 -26.97 -2.91
CA ILE A 347 8.89 -26.60 -1.56
C ILE A 347 10.01 -25.91 -0.78
N THR A 348 11.22 -26.49 -0.74
CA THR A 348 12.35 -25.87 -0.03
C THR A 348 12.71 -24.49 -0.58
N LYS A 349 12.65 -24.30 -1.92
CA LYS A 349 12.88 -22.98 -2.54
C LYS A 349 11.81 -21.97 -2.13
N ARG A 350 10.53 -22.36 -2.14
CA ARG A 350 9.42 -21.49 -1.73
C ARG A 350 9.48 -21.14 -0.25
N GLU A 351 9.90 -22.06 0.61
CA GLU A 351 10.11 -21.81 2.04
C GLU A 351 11.25 -20.80 2.27
N GLU A 352 12.36 -20.92 1.54
CA GLU A 352 13.44 -19.93 1.58
C GLU A 352 12.99 -18.55 1.07
N GLU A 353 12.23 -18.50 -0.02
CA GLU A 353 11.63 -17.26 -0.53
C GLU A 353 10.68 -16.62 0.49
N HIS A 354 9.81 -17.43 1.09
CA HIS A 354 8.90 -16.96 2.14
C HIS A 354 9.66 -16.40 3.34
N SER A 355 10.73 -17.08 3.77
CA SER A 355 11.60 -16.60 4.85
C SER A 355 12.26 -15.25 4.52
N LYS A 356 12.79 -15.10 3.29
CA LYS A 356 13.37 -13.84 2.80
C LYS A 356 12.32 -12.72 2.77
N LEU A 357 11.15 -12.97 2.18
CA LEU A 357 10.06 -11.99 2.10
C LEU A 357 9.54 -11.57 3.49
N SER A 358 9.45 -12.52 4.42
CA SER A 358 9.05 -12.22 5.80
C SER A 358 10.09 -11.33 6.50
N ALA A 359 11.37 -11.61 6.33
CA ALA A 359 12.44 -10.78 6.89
C ALA A 359 12.45 -9.37 6.28
N ASP A 360 12.17 -9.24 4.98
CA ASP A 360 12.09 -7.94 4.33
C ASP A 360 10.84 -7.15 4.74
N LEU A 361 9.71 -7.82 4.97
CA LEU A 361 8.50 -7.21 5.52
C LEU A 361 8.75 -6.65 6.93
N GLU A 362 9.52 -7.35 7.76
CA GLU A 362 9.86 -6.90 9.11
C GLU A 362 10.80 -5.68 9.11
N LYS A 363 11.71 -5.60 8.13
CA LYS A 363 12.60 -4.43 7.94
C LYS A 363 11.86 -3.19 7.43
N GLN A 364 10.67 -3.33 6.83
CA GLN A 364 9.95 -2.16 6.34
C GLN A 364 9.45 -1.29 7.51
N PRO A 365 9.61 0.04 7.42
CA PRO A 365 9.06 0.94 8.42
C PRO A 365 7.55 0.75 8.47
N LYS A 366 7.03 0.35 9.63
CA LYS A 366 5.60 0.15 9.86
C LYS A 366 4.87 1.47 9.55
N LEU A 367 4.18 1.49 8.42
CA LEU A 367 3.34 2.62 8.02
C LEU A 367 2.38 2.97 9.17
N PRO A 368 2.15 4.28 9.44
CA PRO A 368 1.16 4.70 10.41
C PRO A 368 -0.16 3.98 10.16
N SER A 369 -0.82 3.53 11.23
CA SER A 369 -2.08 2.80 11.09
C SER A 369 -3.10 3.64 10.33
N ARG A 370 -4.00 2.97 9.59
CA ARG A 370 -5.12 3.64 8.91
C ARG A 370 -5.89 4.58 9.85
N THR A 371 -5.99 4.23 11.14
CA THR A 371 -6.59 5.05 12.19
C THR A 371 -5.86 6.37 12.38
N SER A 372 -4.52 6.37 12.41
CA SER A 372 -3.71 7.59 12.52
C SER A 372 -3.92 8.53 11.32
N TYR A 373 -3.97 8.00 10.09
CA TYR A 373 -4.29 8.80 8.91
C TYR A 373 -5.71 9.39 8.98
N ILE A 374 -6.69 8.60 9.45
CA ILE A 374 -8.07 9.08 9.61
C ILE A 374 -8.16 10.19 10.67
N GLU A 375 -7.47 10.05 11.79
CA GLU A 375 -7.43 11.08 12.83
C GLU A 375 -6.78 12.36 12.31
N ARG A 376 -5.65 12.25 11.59
CA ARG A 376 -5.00 13.39 10.95
C ARG A 376 -5.89 14.08 9.93
N ILE A 377 -6.59 13.32 9.08
CA ILE A 377 -7.55 13.88 8.12
C ILE A 377 -8.67 14.61 8.86
N LYS A 378 -9.23 14.00 9.92
CA LYS A 378 -10.27 14.64 10.75
C LYS A 378 -9.77 15.95 11.38
N GLU A 379 -8.53 16.01 11.85
CA GLU A 379 -7.92 17.23 12.38
C GLU A 379 -7.76 18.31 11.31
N ILE A 380 -7.26 17.93 10.13
CA ILE A 380 -7.14 18.84 8.98
C ILE A 380 -8.52 19.39 8.60
N THR A 381 -9.56 18.55 8.54
CA THR A 381 -10.93 19.00 8.24
C THR A 381 -11.45 19.97 9.29
N LYS A 382 -11.24 19.69 10.58
CA LYS A 382 -11.63 20.61 11.67
C LYS A 382 -10.87 21.94 11.58
N SER A 383 -9.59 21.90 11.25
CA SER A 383 -8.76 23.10 11.06
C SER A 383 -9.25 23.93 9.88
N SER A 384 -9.53 23.29 8.73
CA SER A 384 -10.08 23.94 7.54
C SER A 384 -11.39 24.68 7.86
N GLN A 385 -12.30 24.04 8.60
CA GLN A 385 -13.57 24.67 9.00
C GLN A 385 -13.37 25.90 9.90
N LYS A 386 -12.39 25.85 10.81
CA LYS A 386 -12.04 27.01 11.66
C LYS A 386 -11.47 28.13 10.80
N GLN A 387 -10.57 27.81 9.87
CA GLN A 387 -10.01 28.78 8.93
C GLN A 387 -11.10 29.44 8.09
N ASP A 388 -12.08 28.69 7.57
CA ASP A 388 -13.20 29.26 6.82
C ASP A 388 -14.06 30.21 7.64
N ALA A 389 -14.31 29.88 8.92
CA ALA A 389 -15.03 30.77 9.83
C ALA A 389 -14.23 32.05 10.11
N ASP A 390 -12.92 31.92 10.32
CA ASP A 390 -12.02 33.04 10.56
C ASP A 390 -11.90 33.93 9.32
N ILE A 391 -11.78 33.36 8.13
CA ILE A 391 -11.77 34.09 6.85
C ILE A 391 -13.06 34.89 6.69
N LYS A 392 -14.23 34.26 6.93
CA LYS A 392 -15.53 34.97 6.87
C LYS A 392 -15.59 36.15 7.84
N ARG A 393 -15.05 36.00 9.06
CA ARG A 393 -14.94 37.09 10.03
C ARG A 393 -14.02 38.21 9.52
N ILE A 394 -12.82 37.88 9.07
CA ILE A 394 -11.85 38.86 8.53
C ILE A 394 -12.44 39.62 7.35
N LEU A 395 -13.16 38.94 6.45
CA LEU A 395 -13.83 39.58 5.31
C LEU A 395 -14.92 40.57 5.76
N LYS A 396 -15.70 40.22 6.80
CA LYS A 396 -16.69 41.12 7.38
C LYS A 396 -16.02 42.35 8.01
N GLU A 397 -15.01 42.15 8.84
CA GLU A 397 -14.24 43.22 9.48
C GLU A 397 -13.57 44.13 8.45
N THR A 398 -12.98 43.56 7.39
CA THR A 398 -12.37 44.32 6.29
C THR A 398 -13.41 45.16 5.56
N ARG A 399 -14.62 44.62 5.33
CA ARG A 399 -15.72 45.37 4.70
C ARG A 399 -16.20 46.52 5.60
N GLU A 400 -16.32 46.27 6.90
CA GLU A 400 -16.69 47.30 7.89
C GLU A 400 -15.64 48.42 7.95
N LEU A 401 -14.35 48.07 8.01
CA LEU A 401 -13.24 49.03 7.95
C LEU A 401 -13.24 49.84 6.64
N GLN A 402 -13.52 49.21 5.50
CA GLN A 402 -13.63 49.93 4.22
C GLN A 402 -14.80 50.94 4.23
N LEU A 403 -15.94 50.55 4.80
CA LEU A 403 -17.10 51.45 4.92
C LEU A 403 -16.82 52.60 5.88
N GLU A 404 -16.15 52.35 7.00
CA GLU A 404 -15.73 53.40 7.93
C GLU A 404 -14.71 54.34 7.28
N SER A 405 -13.71 53.80 6.59
CA SER A 405 -12.71 54.58 5.85
C SER A 405 -13.36 55.49 4.81
N ASN A 406 -14.28 54.95 4.00
CA ASN A 406 -15.03 55.75 3.02
C ASN A 406 -15.90 56.82 3.69
N SER A 407 -16.57 56.48 4.80
CA SER A 407 -17.40 57.42 5.56
C SER A 407 -16.57 58.57 6.13
N ILE A 408 -15.38 58.29 6.68
CA ILE A 408 -14.45 59.31 7.18
C ILE A 408 -13.92 60.17 6.03
N GLN A 409 -13.54 59.57 4.91
CA GLN A 409 -13.07 60.31 3.72
C GLN A 409 -14.15 61.23 3.17
N ASP A 410 -15.40 60.76 3.04
CA ASP A 410 -16.52 61.59 2.61
C ASP A 410 -16.81 62.74 3.57
N ARG A 411 -16.76 62.47 4.88
CA ARG A 411 -16.91 63.51 5.91
C ARG A 411 -15.79 64.55 5.81
N LEU A 412 -14.55 64.11 5.60
CA LEU A 412 -13.38 64.97 5.43
C LEU A 412 -13.51 65.85 4.17
N HIS A 413 -13.92 65.28 3.03
CA HIS A 413 -14.13 66.06 1.80
C HIS A 413 -15.23 67.11 1.98
N ARG A 414 -16.34 66.78 2.66
CA ARG A 414 -17.43 67.73 2.94
C ARG A 414 -16.98 68.86 3.88
N THR A 415 -16.29 68.54 4.98
CA THR A 415 -15.80 69.57 5.91
C THR A 415 -14.73 70.44 5.29
N TYR A 416 -13.82 69.85 4.51
CA TYR A 416 -12.80 70.58 3.77
C TYR A 416 -13.41 71.55 2.75
N ALA A 417 -14.39 71.11 1.95
CA ALA A 417 -15.05 71.96 0.97
C ALA A 417 -15.73 73.18 1.61
N VAL A 418 -16.39 72.99 2.77
CA VAL A 418 -17.01 74.10 3.52
C VAL A 418 -15.95 75.06 4.06
N LEU A 419 -14.85 74.54 4.61
CA LEU A 419 -13.75 75.37 5.11
C LEU A 419 -13.08 76.15 3.98
N ASP A 420 -12.80 75.51 2.85
CA ASP A 420 -12.21 76.16 1.68
C ASP A 420 -13.12 77.27 1.15
N GLU A 421 -14.44 77.07 1.10
CA GLU A 421 -15.38 78.12 0.70
C GLU A 421 -15.38 79.32 1.68
N VAL A 422 -15.33 79.07 3.00
CA VAL A 422 -15.25 80.12 4.02
C VAL A 422 -13.95 80.92 3.87
N VAL A 423 -12.81 80.24 3.75
CA VAL A 423 -11.50 80.87 3.63
C VAL A 423 -11.37 81.63 2.30
N CYS A 424 -11.88 81.06 1.20
CA CYS A 424 -11.90 81.72 -0.11
C CYS A 424 -12.75 83.00 -0.12
N ARG A 425 -13.87 83.01 0.62
CA ARG A 425 -14.68 84.24 0.80
C ARG A 425 -13.91 85.34 1.52
N GLU A 426 -13.12 85.00 2.54
CA GLU A 426 -12.31 85.97 3.30
C GLU A 426 -11.08 86.43 2.52
N ALA A 427 -10.42 85.54 1.79
CA ALA A 427 -9.29 85.83 0.90
C ALA A 427 -9.64 86.81 -0.25
N LYS A 428 -10.92 86.93 -0.60
CA LYS A 428 -11.39 87.93 -1.57
C LYS A 428 -11.40 89.35 -0.98
N ARG A 429 -11.52 89.50 0.34
CA ARG A 429 -11.66 90.79 1.03
C ARG A 429 -10.32 91.50 1.27
N ASP A 430 -9.27 90.76 1.61
CA ASP A 430 -7.95 91.31 1.97
C ASP A 430 -6.82 90.75 1.07
N PRO A 431 -5.99 91.61 0.44
CA PRO A 431 -4.82 91.17 -0.34
C PRO A 431 -3.76 90.38 0.45
N VAL A 432 -3.62 90.58 1.77
CA VAL A 432 -2.70 89.81 2.62
C VAL A 432 -3.22 88.39 2.83
N VAL A 433 -4.51 88.24 3.16
CA VAL A 433 -5.19 86.95 3.30
C VAL A 433 -5.18 86.18 1.98
N ARG A 434 -5.27 86.86 0.84
CA ARG A 434 -5.15 86.24 -0.49
C ARG A 434 -3.80 85.58 -0.73
N LYS A 435 -2.70 86.23 -0.32
CA LYS A 435 -1.35 85.65 -0.42
C LYS A 435 -1.21 84.44 0.51
N ALA A 436 -1.75 84.53 1.73
CA ALA A 436 -1.77 83.40 2.67
C ALA A 436 -2.59 82.21 2.13
N TYR A 437 -3.75 82.46 1.53
CA TYR A 437 -4.56 81.43 0.87
C TYR A 437 -3.81 80.76 -0.28
N SER A 438 -3.14 81.52 -1.14
CA SER A 438 -2.34 80.95 -2.24
C SER A 438 -1.22 80.04 -1.72
N LEU A 439 -0.56 80.41 -0.61
CA LEU A 439 0.43 79.55 0.03
C LEU A 439 -0.22 78.29 0.62
N LEU A 440 -1.38 78.42 1.25
CA LEU A 440 -2.14 77.30 1.81
C LEU A 440 -2.58 76.31 0.72
N THR A 441 -3.08 76.78 -0.43
CA THR A 441 -3.43 75.93 -1.57
C THR A 441 -2.19 75.21 -2.10
N SER A 442 -1.06 75.93 -2.27
CA SER A 442 0.19 75.29 -2.71
C SER A 442 0.66 74.22 -1.72
N LEU A 443 0.51 74.47 -0.42
CA LEU A 443 0.84 73.52 0.63
C LEU A 443 -0.05 72.27 0.55
N HIS A 444 -1.36 72.43 0.33
CA HIS A 444 -2.28 71.32 0.11
C HIS A 444 -1.92 70.51 -1.14
N ASP A 445 -1.54 71.16 -2.25
CA ASP A 445 -1.09 70.47 -3.46
C ASP A 445 0.19 69.66 -3.22
N PHE A 446 1.15 70.21 -2.47
CA PHE A 446 2.36 69.50 -2.07
C PHE A 446 2.04 68.30 -1.17
N PHE A 447 1.14 68.44 -0.20
CA PHE A 447 0.69 67.31 0.64
C PHE A 447 -0.05 66.24 -0.18
N GLY A 448 -0.84 66.64 -1.18
CA GLY A 448 -1.47 65.72 -2.12
C GLY A 448 -0.42 64.90 -2.90
N GLN A 449 0.59 65.56 -3.45
CA GLN A 449 1.71 64.90 -4.14
C GLN A 449 2.49 63.97 -3.21
N ILE A 450 2.77 64.38 -1.97
CA ILE A 450 3.45 63.55 -0.97
C ILE A 450 2.62 62.30 -0.66
N SER A 451 1.30 62.46 -0.44
CA SER A 451 0.40 61.34 -0.17
C SER A 451 0.38 60.34 -1.33
N GLU A 452 0.29 60.82 -2.57
CA GLU A 452 0.32 59.97 -3.77
C GLU A 452 1.66 59.21 -3.89
N LYS A 453 2.79 59.88 -3.64
CA LYS A 453 4.12 59.24 -3.65
C LYS A 453 4.27 58.19 -2.56
N ILE A 454 3.73 58.43 -1.37
CA ILE A 454 3.74 57.43 -0.29
C ILE A 454 2.91 56.21 -0.68
N LEU A 455 1.68 56.40 -1.18
CA LEU A 455 0.81 55.29 -1.59
C LEU A 455 1.39 54.47 -2.75
N THR A 456 2.00 55.12 -3.73
CA THR A 456 2.66 54.45 -4.86
C THR A 456 3.92 53.71 -4.41
N THR A 457 4.69 54.28 -3.48
CA THR A 457 5.86 53.61 -2.87
C THR A 457 5.41 52.39 -2.08
N ASP A 458 4.39 52.50 -1.23
CA ASP A 458 3.84 51.37 -0.46
C ASP A 458 3.30 50.24 -1.34
N ARG A 459 2.73 50.57 -2.50
CA ARG A 459 2.31 49.56 -3.48
C ARG A 459 3.52 48.83 -4.05
N ILE A 460 4.54 49.57 -4.50
CA ILE A 460 5.77 49.00 -5.05
C ILE A 460 6.50 48.15 -3.99
N SER A 461 6.58 48.59 -2.74
CA SER A 461 7.18 47.81 -1.65
C SER A 461 6.43 46.51 -1.37
N ARG A 462 5.10 46.50 -1.43
CA ARG A 462 4.29 45.27 -1.32
C ARG A 462 4.54 44.30 -2.49
N GLU A 463 4.61 44.80 -3.71
CA GLU A 463 4.95 44.00 -4.90
C GLU A 463 6.39 43.44 -4.81
N MET A 464 7.35 44.24 -4.34
CA MET A 464 8.73 43.83 -4.12
C MET A 464 8.82 42.69 -3.10
N THR A 465 8.19 42.84 -1.94
CA THR A 465 8.18 41.79 -0.91
C THR A 465 7.48 40.51 -1.38
N GLU A 466 6.44 40.60 -2.21
CA GLU A 466 5.82 39.43 -2.84
C GLU A 466 6.76 38.72 -3.83
N LEU A 467 7.46 39.49 -4.67
CA LEU A 467 8.45 38.95 -5.61
C LEU A 467 9.63 38.30 -4.87
N GLU A 468 10.12 38.93 -3.80
CA GLU A 468 11.16 38.36 -2.92
C GLU A 468 10.70 37.04 -2.30
N LYS A 469 9.45 36.98 -1.83
CA LYS A 469 8.87 35.73 -1.31
C LYS A 469 8.77 34.64 -2.39
N LYS A 470 8.36 34.99 -3.61
CA LYS A 470 8.34 34.06 -4.75
C LYS A 470 9.75 33.58 -5.11
N LEU A 471 10.73 34.48 -5.10
CA LEU A 471 12.12 34.17 -5.38
C LEU A 471 12.71 33.24 -4.30
N ALA A 472 12.45 33.51 -3.02
CA ALA A 472 12.84 32.64 -1.93
C ALA A 472 12.18 31.25 -2.02
N ALA A 473 10.91 31.18 -2.42
CA ALA A 473 10.22 29.91 -2.64
C ALA A 473 10.75 29.12 -3.85
N MET A 474 11.18 29.82 -4.92
CA MET A 474 11.84 29.17 -6.06
C MET A 474 13.26 28.71 -5.70
N ALA A 475 14.00 29.49 -4.90
CA ALA A 475 15.33 29.12 -4.42
C ALA A 475 15.29 27.91 -3.48
N SER A 476 14.28 27.81 -2.61
CA SER A 476 14.09 26.62 -1.76
C SER A 476 13.56 25.41 -2.53
N ARG A 477 12.88 25.64 -3.66
CA ARG A 477 12.57 24.63 -4.67
C ARG A 477 13.76 24.43 -5.62
N SER A 478 14.97 24.29 -5.07
CA SER A 478 16.09 23.84 -5.88
C SER A 478 15.81 22.41 -6.33
N LEU A 479 15.58 22.24 -7.63
CA LEU A 479 15.90 20.97 -8.26
C LEU A 479 17.36 20.70 -7.90
N ASN A 480 17.67 19.55 -7.31
CA ASN A 480 19.06 19.16 -7.07
C ASN A 480 19.68 18.93 -8.44
N VAL A 481 20.14 20.01 -9.07
CA VAL A 481 20.78 19.99 -10.39
C VAL A 481 21.96 19.02 -10.36
N ASP A 482 22.68 18.95 -9.23
CA ASP A 482 23.75 17.99 -9.00
C ASP A 482 23.28 16.53 -9.02
N LYS A 483 22.08 16.24 -8.47
CA LYS A 483 21.51 14.90 -8.48
C LYS A 483 20.98 14.53 -9.87
N LEU A 484 20.31 15.46 -10.54
CA LEU A 484 19.85 15.27 -11.92
C LEU A 484 21.03 15.09 -12.89
N GLN A 485 22.13 15.80 -12.66
CA GLN A 485 23.37 15.65 -13.41
C GLN A 485 24.00 14.28 -13.14
N ALA A 486 24.08 13.84 -11.88
CA ALA A 486 24.59 12.51 -11.54
C ALA A 486 23.74 11.38 -12.15
N ASP A 487 22.41 11.51 -12.13
CA ASP A 487 21.49 10.53 -12.74
C ASP A 487 21.65 10.52 -14.27
N LEU A 488 21.83 11.69 -14.91
CA LEU A 488 22.09 11.78 -16.34
C LEU A 488 23.43 11.12 -16.71
N ASP A 489 24.50 11.39 -15.94
CA ASP A 489 25.82 10.80 -16.16
C ASP A 489 25.77 9.26 -15.96
N ALA A 490 24.95 8.76 -15.04
CA ALA A 490 24.74 7.34 -14.84
C ALA A 490 24.03 6.68 -16.04
N ILE A 491 22.98 7.30 -16.56
CA ILE A 491 22.27 6.83 -17.77
C ILE A 491 23.19 6.84 -18.98
N VAL A 492 24.01 7.88 -19.14
CA VAL A 492 24.99 7.97 -20.25
C VAL A 492 25.98 6.81 -20.16
N LYS A 493 26.54 6.53 -18.98
CA LYS A 493 27.46 5.39 -18.78
C LYS A 493 26.79 4.03 -19.01
N GLU A 494 25.54 3.87 -18.61
CA GLU A 494 24.78 2.65 -18.85
C GLU A 494 24.55 2.45 -20.35
N ASN A 495 24.17 3.50 -21.07
CA ASN A 495 23.98 3.45 -22.52
C ASN A 495 25.29 3.14 -23.26
N GLU A 496 26.42 3.75 -22.87
CA GLU A 496 27.74 3.42 -23.42
C GLU A 496 28.09 1.93 -23.19
N CYS A 497 27.78 1.40 -22.01
CA CYS A 497 27.99 -0.03 -21.70
C CYS A 497 27.09 -0.94 -22.56
N LEU A 498 25.84 -0.54 -22.79
CA LEU A 498 24.90 -1.27 -23.63
C LEU A 498 25.34 -1.24 -25.11
N GLU A 499 25.83 -0.11 -25.62
CA GLU A 499 26.38 0.00 -26.97
C GLU A 499 27.59 -0.91 -27.16
N LEU A 500 28.50 -0.98 -26.17
CA LEU A 500 29.64 -1.90 -26.21
C LEU A 500 29.18 -3.37 -26.22
N ARG A 501 28.19 -3.74 -25.41
CA ARG A 501 27.65 -5.11 -25.38
C ARG A 501 26.92 -5.50 -26.68
N LEU A 502 26.29 -4.53 -27.34
CA LEU A 502 25.69 -4.72 -28.67
C LEU A 502 26.75 -4.86 -29.76
N ALA A 503 27.88 -4.17 -29.64
CA ALA A 503 29.00 -4.30 -30.57
C ALA A 503 29.77 -5.63 -30.42
N GLU A 504 29.75 -6.24 -29.23
CA GLU A 504 30.43 -7.52 -28.95
C GLU A 504 29.62 -8.78 -29.32
N ASN A 505 28.32 -8.66 -29.63
CA ASN A 505 27.48 -9.77 -30.13
C ASN A 505 26.78 -9.36 -31.44
N PRO A 506 27.45 -9.49 -32.60
CA PRO A 506 26.85 -9.19 -33.91
C PRO A 506 25.78 -10.18 -34.36
#